data_AF-A0A7Y2GWN5-F1
#
_entry.id   AF-A0A7Y2GWN5-F1
#
_cell.length_a   1.000
_cell.length_b   1.000
_cell.length_c   1.000
_cell.angle_alpha   90.00
_cell.angle_beta   90.00
_cell.angle_gamma   90.00
#
_symmetry.space_group_name_H-M   'P 1'
#
loop_
_entity.id
_entity.type
_entity.pdbx_description
1 polymer ?
#
loop_
_entity_poly.entity_id
_entity_poly.type
_entity_poly.pdbx_seq_one_letter_code
_entity_poly.pdbx_strand_id
1 'polypeptide(L)'
;RFGRRKWGVGPAGAVVLQNGPWTTGLLANHIESFAGDDDRPDISETFANPFFSFIAGERTTFTLSSESTYDWEVDDWTVPVNLTLSQLLRIGDQPLQIGAGPRYWATSPIGGPRGWGFRIEGTLVFPRD
;
A
#
# COMPACT_ATOMS: atom_id res chain seq x y z
N ARG A 1 -20.54 -15.45 -4.71
CA ARG A 1 -20.95 -14.16 -5.36
C ARG A 1 -19.97 -13.08 -4.88
N PHE A 2 -18.75 -13.04 -5.44
CA PHE A 2 -17.67 -12.15 -4.98
C PHE A 2 -17.79 -10.76 -5.64
N GLY A 3 -17.39 -9.71 -4.91
CA GLY A 3 -17.47 -8.31 -5.33
C GLY A 3 -18.48 -7.49 -4.53
N ARG A 4 -18.14 -6.21 -4.28
CA ARG A 4 -18.96 -5.26 -3.49
C ARG A 4 -20.19 -4.74 -4.23
N ARG A 5 -20.18 -4.73 -5.58
CA ARG A 5 -21.32 -4.34 -6.44
C ARG A 5 -21.87 -2.92 -6.21
N LYS A 6 -20.99 -2.04 -5.73
CA LYS A 6 -21.23 -0.61 -5.57
C LYS A 6 -20.31 0.14 -6.53
N TRP A 7 -20.82 1.23 -7.09
CA TRP A 7 -20.04 2.24 -7.77
C TRP A 7 -19.53 3.22 -6.73
N GLY A 8 -18.22 3.48 -6.76
CA GLY A 8 -17.54 4.38 -5.83
C GLY A 8 -16.89 5.57 -6.53
N VAL A 9 -16.80 6.68 -5.83
CA VAL A 9 -16.09 7.88 -6.26
C VAL A 9 -15.40 8.50 -5.05
N GLY A 10 -14.31 9.22 -5.28
CA GLY A 10 -13.76 10.07 -4.24
C GLY A 10 -12.37 10.61 -4.55
N PRO A 11 -11.87 11.49 -3.68
CA PRO A 11 -10.59 12.16 -3.90
C PRO A 11 -9.41 11.21 -3.66
N ALA A 12 -8.33 11.42 -4.41
CA ALA A 12 -7.05 10.76 -4.19
C ALA A 12 -5.91 11.78 -4.34
N GLY A 13 -4.87 11.64 -3.53
CA GLY A 13 -3.73 12.55 -3.54
C GLY A 13 -2.47 11.89 -2.99
N ALA A 14 -1.32 12.37 -3.45
CA ALA A 14 -0.03 11.94 -2.95
C ALA A 14 0.90 13.14 -2.76
N VAL A 15 1.71 13.08 -1.71
CA VAL A 15 2.81 14.01 -1.46
C VAL A 15 4.08 13.22 -1.23
N VAL A 16 5.18 13.66 -1.84
CA VAL A 16 6.48 12.99 -1.75
C VAL A 16 7.57 14.05 -1.59
N LEU A 17 8.46 13.82 -0.65
CA LEU A 17 9.63 14.65 -0.37
C LEU A 17 10.87 13.78 -0.46
N GLN A 18 11.85 14.22 -1.25
CA GLN A 18 13.12 13.53 -1.41
C GLN A 18 14.27 14.46 -1.01
N ASN A 19 15.13 13.98 -0.11
CA ASN A 19 16.33 14.71 0.31
C ASN A 19 17.52 13.74 0.41
N GLY A 20 18.42 13.84 -0.56
CA GLY A 20 19.53 12.91 -0.71
C GLY A 20 19.04 11.46 -0.80
N PRO A 21 19.51 10.54 0.06
CA PRO A 21 19.12 9.13 0.03
C PRO A 21 17.75 8.84 0.66
N TRP A 22 17.11 9.83 1.29
CA TRP A 22 15.85 9.66 2.00
C TRP A 22 14.67 10.08 1.11
N THR A 23 13.60 9.28 1.13
CA THR A 23 12.30 9.65 0.56
C THR A 23 11.22 9.43 1.62
N THR A 24 10.35 10.41 1.82
CA THR A 24 9.19 10.30 2.70
C THR A 24 7.96 10.78 1.96
N GLY A 25 6.80 10.21 2.28
CA GLY A 25 5.58 10.61 1.62
C GLY A 25 4.33 10.04 2.25
N LEU A 26 3.21 10.47 1.69
CA LEU A 26 1.88 10.02 2.04
C LEU A 26 1.07 9.90 0.76
N LEU A 27 0.50 8.72 0.53
CA LEU A 27 -0.59 8.51 -0.42
C LEU A 27 -1.89 8.39 0.36
N ALA A 28 -2.92 9.15 0.03
CA ALA A 28 -4.21 9.05 0.68
C ALA A 28 -5.33 9.11 -0.35
N ASN A 29 -6.42 8.40 -0.06
CA ASN A 29 -7.66 8.53 -0.81
C ASN A 29 -8.86 8.26 0.10
N HIS A 30 -10.02 8.70 -0.34
CA HIS A 30 -11.29 8.37 0.29
C HIS A 30 -12.25 7.94 -0.81
N ILE A 31 -13.00 6.87 -0.58
CA ILE A 31 -13.96 6.32 -1.54
C ILE A 31 -15.32 6.24 -0.87
N GLU A 32 -16.31 6.83 -1.54
CA GLU A 32 -17.73 6.79 -1.17
C GLU A 32 -18.54 6.11 -2.26
N SER A 33 -19.44 5.20 -1.87
CA SER A 33 -20.40 4.62 -2.79
C SER A 33 -21.54 5.58 -3.10
N PHE A 34 -21.96 5.66 -4.37
CA PHE A 34 -23.06 6.54 -4.79
C PHE A 34 -24.17 5.82 -5.57
N ALA A 35 -23.94 4.57 -6.00
CA ALA A 35 -24.94 3.73 -6.68
C ALA A 35 -24.55 2.26 -6.57
N GLY A 36 -25.51 1.33 -6.77
CA GLY A 36 -25.21 -0.10 -6.83
C GLY A 36 -26.35 -0.99 -6.36
N ASP A 37 -26.01 -2.22 -5.99
CA ASP A 37 -26.93 -3.21 -5.44
C ASP A 37 -27.33 -2.83 -4.00
N ASP A 38 -28.62 -2.52 -3.76
CA ASP A 38 -29.13 -2.06 -2.46
C ASP A 38 -29.06 -3.16 -1.37
N ASP A 39 -29.02 -4.44 -1.78
CA ASP A 39 -28.85 -5.58 -0.87
C ASP A 39 -27.39 -5.73 -0.37
N ARG A 40 -26.49 -4.84 -0.77
CA ARG A 40 -25.08 -4.83 -0.35
C ARG A 40 -24.78 -3.63 0.55
N PRO A 41 -23.93 -3.80 1.58
CA PRO A 41 -23.45 -2.67 2.39
C PRO A 41 -22.84 -1.58 1.51
N ASP A 42 -23.05 -0.33 1.92
CA ASP A 42 -22.40 0.83 1.32
C ASP A 42 -20.89 0.81 1.59
N ILE A 43 -20.17 1.71 0.93
CA ILE A 43 -18.72 1.85 1.07
C ILE A 43 -18.45 3.29 1.43
N SER A 44 -17.87 3.51 2.61
CA SER A 44 -17.21 4.75 2.98
C SER A 44 -15.87 4.37 3.61
N GLU A 45 -14.78 4.53 2.88
CA GLU A 45 -13.46 4.09 3.33
C GLU A 45 -12.40 5.18 3.09
N THR A 46 -11.61 5.47 4.12
CA THR A 46 -10.41 6.31 3.99
C THR A 46 -9.17 5.44 4.02
N PHE A 47 -8.35 5.54 2.99
CA PHE A 47 -7.04 4.92 2.90
C PHE A 47 -5.92 5.94 3.12
N ALA A 48 -4.92 5.58 3.91
CA ALA A 48 -3.71 6.35 4.11
C ALA A 48 -2.48 5.44 4.12
N ASN A 49 -1.52 5.76 3.27
CA ASN A 49 -0.22 5.11 3.17
C ASN A 49 0.93 6.08 3.39
N PRO A 50 1.27 6.38 4.66
CA PRO A 50 2.54 7.03 4.98
C PRO A 50 3.68 6.03 4.75
N PHE A 51 4.76 6.53 4.14
CA PHE A 51 5.96 5.75 3.92
C PHE A 51 7.22 6.58 4.13
N PHE A 52 8.28 5.86 4.50
CA PHE A 52 9.62 6.38 4.66
C PHE A 52 10.59 5.36 4.08
N SER A 53 11.47 5.81 3.20
CA SER A 53 12.47 4.96 2.57
C SER A 53 13.86 5.58 2.54
N PHE A 54 14.86 4.70 2.54
CA PHE A 54 16.27 5.02 2.50
C PHE A 54 16.96 4.16 1.45
N ILE A 55 17.67 4.82 0.52
CA ILE A 55 18.50 4.12 -0.46
C ILE A 55 19.94 4.07 0.06
N ALA A 56 20.39 2.86 0.39
CA ALA A 56 21.78 2.59 0.72
C ALA A 56 22.58 2.35 -0.56
N GLY A 57 23.56 3.23 -0.83
CA GLY A 57 24.29 3.22 -2.09
C GLY A 57 23.37 3.56 -3.26
N GLU A 58 23.36 2.74 -4.30
CA GLU A 58 22.57 3.00 -5.53
C GLU A 58 21.51 1.94 -5.83
N ARG A 59 21.42 0.86 -5.02
CA ARG A 59 20.65 -0.33 -5.42
C ARG A 59 19.82 -0.96 -4.30
N THR A 60 20.15 -0.70 -3.04
CA THR A 60 19.46 -1.31 -1.91
C THR A 60 18.55 -0.28 -1.27
N THR A 61 17.26 -0.57 -1.16
CA THR A 61 16.28 0.34 -0.55
C THR A 61 15.63 -0.31 0.65
N PHE A 62 15.58 0.42 1.76
CA PHE A 62 14.81 0.06 2.94
C PHE A 62 13.56 0.92 2.96
N THR A 63 12.40 0.31 3.16
CA THR A 63 11.12 1.02 3.22
C THR A 63 10.34 0.58 4.45
N LEU A 64 9.90 1.55 5.24
CA LEU A 64 8.89 1.39 6.27
C LEU A 64 7.62 2.09 5.79
N SER A 65 6.49 1.41 5.80
CA SER A 65 5.20 1.99 5.43
C SER A 65 4.07 1.44 6.27
N SER A 66 2.95 2.16 6.32
CA SER A 66 1.70 1.62 6.85
C SER A 66 0.62 1.75 5.80
N GLU A 67 -0.16 0.71 5.51
CA GLU A 67 -1.23 0.74 4.49
C GLU A 67 -2.60 0.76 5.20
N SER A 68 -2.89 1.84 5.92
CA SER A 68 -4.04 1.93 6.81
C SER A 68 -5.34 2.21 6.06
N THR A 69 -6.41 1.52 6.46
CA THR A 69 -7.78 1.77 5.99
C THR A 69 -8.70 1.93 7.19
N TYR A 70 -9.51 2.98 7.18
CA TYR A 70 -10.66 3.14 8.06
C TYR A 70 -11.94 2.95 7.28
N ASP A 71 -12.82 2.09 7.77
CA ASP A 71 -14.16 1.88 7.23
C ASP A 71 -15.15 2.62 8.12
N TRP A 72 -15.79 3.66 7.57
CA TRP A 72 -16.73 4.51 8.27
C TRP A 72 -18.13 3.87 8.40
N GLU A 73 -18.43 2.83 7.62
CA GLU A 73 -19.73 2.13 7.72
C GLU A 73 -19.79 1.22 8.95
N VAL A 74 -18.63 0.74 9.43
CA VAL A 74 -18.52 -0.16 10.57
C VAL A 74 -17.63 0.36 11.69
N ASP A 75 -17.15 1.61 11.57
CA ASP A 75 -16.30 2.31 12.54
C ASP A 75 -15.03 1.54 12.94
N ASP A 76 -14.36 0.88 11.99
CA ASP A 76 -13.21 -0.01 12.28
C ASP A 76 -11.97 0.27 11.43
N TRP A 77 -10.80 -0.02 11.98
CA TRP A 77 -9.49 0.24 11.37
C TRP A 77 -8.73 -1.03 11.03
N THR A 78 -8.10 -1.03 9.87
CA THR A 78 -7.02 -1.97 9.54
C THR A 78 -5.72 -1.20 9.38
N VAL A 79 -4.70 -1.53 10.18
CA VAL A 79 -3.41 -0.82 10.25
C VAL A 79 -2.27 -1.81 10.11
N PRO A 80 -1.95 -2.25 8.88
CA PRO A 80 -0.75 -3.02 8.62
C PRO A 80 0.47 -2.10 8.55
N VAL A 81 1.58 -2.54 9.14
CA VAL A 81 2.90 -1.91 9.06
C VAL A 81 3.82 -2.86 8.29
N ASN A 82 4.50 -2.35 7.28
CA ASN A 82 5.38 -3.09 6.40
C ASN A 82 6.82 -2.61 6.57
N LEU A 83 7.74 -3.55 6.77
CA LEU A 83 9.16 -3.30 6.55
C LEU A 83 9.56 -4.07 5.30
N THR A 84 10.21 -3.41 4.35
CA THR A 84 10.62 -4.04 3.09
C THR A 84 12.06 -3.67 2.77
N LEU A 85 12.86 -4.69 2.49
CA LEU A 85 14.18 -4.55 1.90
C LEU A 85 14.06 -4.89 0.41
N SER A 86 14.46 -3.98 -0.45
CA SER A 86 14.49 -4.21 -1.90
C SER A 86 15.88 -3.98 -2.48
N GLN A 87 16.16 -4.72 -3.55
CA GLN A 87 17.41 -4.70 -4.28
C GLN A 87 17.13 -4.54 -5.77
N LEU A 88 17.74 -3.53 -6.38
CA LEU A 88 17.79 -3.36 -7.81
C LEU A 88 18.91 -4.23 -8.39
N LEU A 89 18.53 -5.07 -9.34
CA LEU A 89 19.36 -6.01 -10.08
C LEU A 89 19.24 -5.72 -11.58
N ARG A 90 20.19 -6.23 -12.36
CA ARG A 90 20.13 -6.27 -13.82
C ARG A 90 20.38 -7.69 -14.29
N ILE A 91 19.48 -8.21 -15.12
CA ILE A 91 19.65 -9.50 -15.79
C ILE A 91 19.81 -9.18 -17.29
N GLY A 92 21.06 -9.21 -17.77
CA GLY A 92 21.38 -8.59 -19.06
C GLY A 92 21.06 -7.10 -19.03
N ASP A 93 20.28 -6.63 -20.00
CA ASP A 93 19.84 -5.23 -20.10
C ASP A 93 18.54 -4.93 -19.34
N GLN A 94 17.87 -5.95 -18.78
CA GLN A 94 16.59 -5.80 -18.10
C GLN A 94 16.79 -5.46 -16.61
N PRO A 95 16.39 -4.26 -16.13
CA PRO A 95 16.36 -3.95 -14.71
C PRO A 95 15.22 -4.72 -14.02
N LEU A 96 15.54 -5.29 -12.86
CA LEU A 96 14.63 -6.03 -12.00
C LEU A 96 14.82 -5.54 -10.56
N GLN A 97 13.75 -5.12 -9.91
CA GLN A 97 13.76 -4.88 -8.48
C GLN A 97 13.08 -6.06 -7.77
N ILE A 98 13.79 -6.69 -6.84
CA ILE A 98 13.22 -7.69 -5.95
C ILE A 98 13.12 -7.12 -4.54
N GLY A 99 12.09 -7.46 -3.80
CA GLY A 99 11.93 -7.03 -2.42
C GLY A 99 11.26 -8.07 -1.56
N ALA A 100 11.57 -8.05 -0.27
CA ALA A 100 10.90 -8.88 0.71
C ALA A 100 10.91 -8.24 2.10
N GLY A 101 9.98 -8.65 2.93
CA GLY A 101 10.02 -8.30 4.34
C GLY A 101 8.73 -8.61 5.11
N PRO A 102 8.76 -8.40 6.43
CA PRO A 102 7.63 -8.69 7.28
C PRO A 102 6.55 -7.60 7.19
N ARG A 103 5.33 -8.04 7.43
CA ARG A 103 4.15 -7.20 7.66
C ARG A 103 3.62 -7.51 9.05
N TYR A 104 3.21 -6.50 9.80
CA TYR A 104 2.55 -6.68 11.08
C TYR A 104 1.22 -5.92 11.10
N TRP A 105 0.13 -6.59 11.47
CA TRP A 105 -1.17 -5.93 11.66
C TRP A 105 -1.27 -5.39 13.09
N ALA A 106 -1.02 -4.08 13.25
CA ALA A 106 -1.12 -3.39 14.53
C ALA A 106 -2.56 -3.25 15.01
N THR A 107 -3.50 -3.09 14.06
CA THR A 107 -4.95 -3.10 14.32
C THR A 107 -5.64 -3.76 13.15
N SER A 108 -6.72 -4.47 13.43
CA SER A 108 -7.51 -5.21 12.44
C SER A 108 -8.91 -5.46 12.97
N PRO A 109 -9.94 -5.47 12.11
CA PRO A 109 -11.29 -5.82 12.52
C PRO A 109 -11.43 -7.22 13.12
N ILE A 110 -12.58 -7.47 13.73
CA ILE A 110 -12.95 -8.83 14.17
C ILE A 110 -13.01 -9.76 12.96
N GLY A 111 -12.21 -10.83 12.97
CA GLY A 111 -12.07 -11.76 11.83
C GLY A 111 -11.09 -11.30 10.74
N GLY A 112 -10.46 -10.14 10.91
CA GLY A 112 -9.38 -9.66 10.04
C GLY A 112 -8.03 -10.34 10.28
N PRO A 113 -7.05 -10.13 9.38
CA PRO A 113 -5.68 -10.63 9.55
C PRO A 113 -5.03 -10.04 10.80
N ARG A 114 -4.30 -10.86 11.57
CA ARG A 114 -3.64 -10.47 12.82
C ARG A 114 -2.22 -10.99 12.89
N GLY A 115 -1.39 -10.31 13.68
CA GLY A 115 -0.02 -10.75 13.94
C GLY A 115 0.89 -10.45 12.75
N TRP A 116 1.72 -11.42 12.38
CA TRP A 116 2.76 -11.25 11.36
C TRP A 116 2.38 -11.91 10.03
N GLY A 117 2.81 -11.28 8.95
CA GLY A 117 2.80 -11.81 7.59
C GLY A 117 4.14 -11.55 6.92
N PHE A 118 4.32 -12.10 5.73
CA PHE A 118 5.52 -11.91 4.93
C PHE A 118 5.12 -11.56 3.49
N ARG A 119 5.83 -10.60 2.90
CA ARG A 119 5.62 -10.16 1.52
C ARG A 119 6.91 -10.35 0.73
N ILE A 120 6.77 -10.86 -0.48
CA ILE A 120 7.81 -10.89 -1.50
C ILE A 120 7.23 -10.19 -2.71
N GLU A 121 8.02 -9.33 -3.35
CA GLU A 121 7.63 -8.61 -4.56
C GLU A 121 8.76 -8.58 -5.58
N GLY A 122 8.37 -8.52 -6.85
CA GLY A 122 9.27 -8.41 -7.98
C GLY A 122 8.68 -7.45 -9.01
N THR A 123 9.48 -6.47 -9.44
CA THR A 123 9.09 -5.47 -10.44
C THR A 123 10.08 -5.47 -11.59
N LEU A 124 9.59 -5.78 -12.79
CA LEU A 124 10.35 -5.64 -14.04
C LEU A 124 10.14 -4.23 -14.60
N VAL A 125 11.24 -3.55 -14.93
CA VAL A 125 11.21 -2.19 -15.49
C VAL A 125 11.53 -2.26 -16.97
N PHE A 126 10.50 -2.19 -17.82
CA PHE A 126 10.71 -2.19 -19.28
C PHE A 126 11.07 -0.77 -19.75
N PRO A 127 12.16 -0.58 -20.51
CA PRO A 127 12.45 0.70 -21.15
C PRO A 127 11.29 1.12 -22.04
N ARG A 128 11.03 2.43 -22.12
CA ARG A 128 10.22 2.99 -23.21
C ARG A 128 11.18 3.33 -24.35
N ASP A 129 10.89 2.82 -25.53
CA ASP A 129 11.52 3.21 -26.80
C ASP A 129 11.22 4.68 -27.14
#